data_AF-A0A956TEH9-F1
#
_entry.id   AF-A0A956TEH9-F1
#
_cell.length_a   1.000
_cell.length_b   1.000
_cell.length_c   1.000
_cell.angle_alpha   90.00
_cell.angle_beta   90.00
_cell.angle_gamma   90.00
#
_symmetry.space_group_name_H-M   'P 1'
#
loop_
_entity.id
_entity.type
_entity.pdbx_description
1 polymer ?
#
loop_
_entity_poly.entity_id
_entity_poly.type
_entity_poly.pdbx_seq_one_letter_code
_entity_poly.pdbx_strand_id
1 'polypeptide(L)'
;MRESLGRADLVCLGLNCVVGSGIFLAPGSIAQHLGPASVPAIAIAAALCLMIALCFAEMAATIEGTGGAFLYCTEAFGARPGFMVGWVMWLSGLIGGASVAVGLGQYLHELWTSIPATMVAL
;
A
#
# COMPACT_ATOMS: atom_id res chain seq x y z
N MET A 1 8.08 24.43 -7.24
CA MET A 1 8.25 23.37 -8.25
C MET A 1 6.95 23.23 -9.00
N ARG A 2 6.93 23.49 -10.31
CA ARG A 2 5.77 23.31 -11.20
C ARG A 2 6.22 22.42 -12.37
N GLU A 3 6.37 21.13 -12.11
CA GLU A 3 6.20 20.16 -13.18
C GLU A 3 4.80 19.60 -13.00
N SER A 4 3.92 19.87 -13.97
CA SER A 4 2.57 19.33 -13.94
C SER A 4 2.64 17.86 -14.31
N LEU A 5 2.49 16.99 -13.31
CA LEU A 5 2.30 15.56 -13.54
C LEU A 5 1.06 15.37 -14.43
N GLY A 6 1.25 14.67 -15.55
CA GLY A 6 0.15 14.29 -16.43
C GLY A 6 -0.75 13.25 -15.77
N ARG A 7 -1.92 13.03 -16.35
CA ARG A 7 -2.86 11.98 -15.88
C ARG A 7 -2.20 10.60 -15.83
N ALA A 8 -1.39 10.28 -16.84
CA ALA A 8 -0.67 9.00 -16.89
C ALA A 8 0.34 8.89 -15.75
N ASP A 9 1.09 9.95 -15.45
CA ASP A 9 2.07 9.96 -14.38
C ASP A 9 1.43 9.75 -13.01
N LEU A 10 0.27 10.39 -12.77
CA LEU A 10 -0.50 10.21 -11.53
C LEU A 10 -1.03 8.78 -11.36
N VAL A 11 -1.49 8.15 -12.44
CA VAL A 11 -1.93 6.76 -12.41
C VAL A 11 -0.75 5.81 -12.13
N CYS A 12 0.38 6.00 -12.82
CA CYS A 12 1.59 5.21 -12.59
C CYS A 12 2.12 5.39 -11.16
N LEU A 13 2.11 6.61 -10.64
CA LEU A 13 2.48 6.91 -9.25
C LEU A 13 1.55 6.19 -8.27
N GLY A 14 0.24 6.27 -8.48
CA GLY A 14 -0.74 5.57 -7.65
C GLY A 14 -0.52 4.05 -7.67
N LEU A 15 -0.30 3.46 -8.85
CA LEU A 15 -0.03 2.03 -8.99
C LEU A 15 1.24 1.63 -8.23
N ASN A 16 2.32 2.41 -8.37
CA ASN A 16 3.58 2.16 -7.66
C ASN A 16 3.41 2.21 -6.14
N CYS A 17 2.60 3.14 -5.61
CA CYS A 17 2.32 3.23 -4.18
C CYS A 17 1.50 2.04 -3.64
N VAL A 18 0.69 1.38 -4.47
CA VAL A 18 -0.15 0.23 -4.07
C VAL A 18 0.61 -1.09 -4.20
N VAL A 19 1.44 -1.23 -5.24
CA VAL A 19 2.21 -2.45 -5.50
C VAL A 19 3.44 -2.48 -4.57
N GLY A 20 3.30 -3.13 -3.42
CA GLY A 20 4.37 -3.37 -2.44
C GLY A 20 4.55 -4.85 -2.09
N SER A 21 5.17 -5.14 -0.94
CA SER A 21 5.35 -6.52 -0.44
C SER A 21 4.00 -7.25 -0.22
N GLY A 22 2.94 -6.51 0.09
CA GLY A 22 1.62 -7.05 0.36
C GLY A 22 1.04 -7.90 -0.78
N ILE A 23 1.20 -7.52 -2.06
CA ILE A 23 0.62 -8.28 -3.17
C ILE A 23 1.27 -9.66 -3.35
N PHE A 24 2.54 -9.79 -2.93
CA PHE A 24 3.30 -11.02 -3.07
C PHE A 24 3.13 -11.94 -1.85
N LEU A 25 3.09 -11.37 -0.64
CA LEU A 25 3.02 -12.15 0.61
C LEU A 25 1.58 -12.45 1.05
N ALA A 26 0.66 -11.50 0.89
CA ALA A 26 -0.67 -11.61 1.47
C ALA A 26 -1.50 -12.76 0.87
N PRO A 27 -1.54 -13.00 -0.45
CA PRO A 27 -2.34 -14.09 -1.01
C PRO A 27 -1.93 -15.46 -0.46
N GLY A 28 -0.62 -15.68 -0.29
CA GLY A 28 -0.09 -16.92 0.29
C GLY A 28 -0.59 -17.12 1.72
N SER A 29 -0.45 -16.10 2.57
CA SER A 29 -0.94 -16.17 3.96
C SER A 29 -2.45 -16.36 4.04
N ILE A 30 -3.23 -15.65 3.23
CA ILE A 30 -4.69 -15.77 3.18
C ILE A 30 -5.11 -17.17 2.70
N ALA A 31 -4.43 -17.73 1.70
CA ALA A 31 -4.68 -19.08 1.21
C ALA A 31 -4.38 -20.15 2.27
N GLN A 32 -3.34 -19.98 3.09
CA GLN A 32 -3.05 -20.90 4.20
C GLN A 32 -4.16 -20.89 5.26
N HIS A 33 -4.78 -19.74 5.53
CA HIS A 33 -5.83 -19.61 6.55
C HIS A 33 -7.25 -19.95 6.05
N LEU A 34 -7.60 -19.56 4.83
CA LEU A 34 -8.95 -19.69 4.27
C LEU A 34 -9.07 -20.77 3.18
N GLY A 35 -7.96 -21.35 2.72
CA GLY A 35 -7.95 -22.35 1.65
C GLY A 35 -8.68 -21.86 0.39
N PRO A 36 -9.65 -22.61 -0.16
CA PRO A 36 -10.39 -22.22 -1.36
C PRO A 36 -11.28 -20.98 -1.16
N ALA A 37 -11.63 -20.62 0.08
CA ALA A 37 -12.41 -19.43 0.38
C ALA A 37 -11.58 -18.13 0.32
N SER A 38 -10.26 -18.22 0.09
CA SER A 38 -9.37 -17.06 -0.06
C SER A 38 -9.73 -16.16 -1.24
N VAL A 39 -10.08 -16.74 -2.39
CA VAL A 39 -10.43 -15.99 -3.62
C VAL A 39 -11.66 -15.09 -3.42
N PRO A 40 -12.83 -15.60 -2.96
CA PRO A 40 -13.98 -14.73 -2.71
C PRO A 40 -13.72 -13.72 -1.59
N ALA A 41 -12.93 -14.07 -0.56
CA ALA A 41 -12.58 -13.13 0.51
C ALA A 41 -11.75 -11.95 -0.01
N ILE A 42 -10.75 -12.21 -0.86
CA ILE A 42 -9.94 -11.15 -1.50
C ILE A 42 -10.81 -10.30 -2.42
N ALA A 43 -11.74 -10.90 -3.18
CA ALA A 43 -12.64 -10.16 -4.05
C ALA A 43 -13.54 -9.18 -3.27
N ILE A 44 -14.09 -9.62 -2.14
CA ILE A 44 -14.90 -8.76 -1.26
C ILE A 44 -14.05 -7.62 -0.67
N ALA A 45 -12.83 -7.94 -0.20
CA ALA A 45 -11.91 -6.93 0.31
C ALA A 45 -11.57 -5.88 -0.78
N ALA A 46 -11.32 -6.30 -2.01
CA ALA A 46 -11.06 -5.41 -3.14
C ALA A 46 -12.26 -4.49 -3.44
N ALA A 47 -13.49 -5.01 -3.38
CA ALA A 47 -14.70 -4.21 -3.55
C ALA A 47 -14.85 -3.13 -2.46
N LEU A 48 -14.55 -3.47 -1.21
CA LEU A 48 -14.56 -2.50 -0.10
C LEU A 48 -13.47 -1.43 -0.28
N CYS A 49 -12.26 -1.83 -0.67
CA CYS A 49 -11.17 -0.89 -0.98
C CYS A 49 -11.54 0.05 -2.13
N LEU A 50 -12.26 -0.43 -3.15
CA LEU A 50 -12.73 0.41 -4.26
C LEU A 50 -13.73 1.47 -3.77
N MET A 51 -14.67 1.10 -2.89
CA MET A 51 -15.60 2.06 -2.29
C MET A 51 -14.85 3.16 -1.52
N ILE A 52 -13.85 2.78 -0.72
CA ILE A 52 -13.01 3.73 0.01
C ILE A 52 -12.25 4.63 -0.98
N ALA A 53 -11.67 4.06 -2.03
CA ALA A 53 -10.95 4.82 -3.06
C ALA A 53 -11.83 5.85 -3.76
N LEU A 54 -13.09 5.53 -4.03
CA LEU A 54 -14.05 6.48 -4.60
C LEU A 54 -14.36 7.65 -3.66
N CYS A 55 -14.54 7.39 -2.36
CA CYS A 55 -14.69 8.46 -1.36
C CYS A 55 -13.45 9.38 -1.33
N PHE A 56 -12.25 8.80 -1.41
CA PHE A 56 -11.01 9.57 -1.49
C PHE A 56 -10.87 10.36 -2.79
N ALA A 57 -11.35 9.83 -3.91
CA ALA A 57 -11.37 10.52 -5.20
C ALA A 57 -12.30 11.75 -5.17
N GLU A 58 -13.47 11.62 -4.55
CA GLU A 58 -14.42 12.74 -4.36
C GLU A 58 -13.82 13.84 -3.46
N MET A 59 -13.18 13.46 -2.36
CA MET A 59 -12.48 14.41 -1.49
C MET A 59 -11.32 15.10 -2.21
N ALA A 60 -10.53 14.37 -3.00
CA ALA A 60 -9.42 14.92 -3.78
C ALA A 60 -9.88 15.90 -4.87
N ALA A 61 -11.10 15.74 -5.40
CA ALA A 61 -11.70 16.67 -6.35
C ALA A 61 -12.25 17.94 -5.68
N THR A 62 -12.59 17.87 -4.40
CA THR A 62 -13.24 18.97 -3.67
C THR A 62 -12.25 19.81 -2.87
N ILE A 63 -11.24 19.18 -2.26
CA ILE A 63 -10.29 19.83 -1.36
C ILE A 63 -8.97 20.06 -2.10
N GLU A 64 -8.68 21.33 -2.40
CA GLU A 64 -7.43 21.73 -3.04
C GLU A 64 -6.32 21.89 -2.00
N GLY A 65 -5.30 21.03 -2.05
CA GLY A 65 -4.12 21.16 -1.19
C GLY A 65 -3.26 19.91 -1.17
N THR A 66 -2.10 20.02 -0.53
CA THR A 66 -1.19 18.88 -0.33
C THR A 66 -1.28 18.43 1.13
N GLY A 67 -1.62 17.16 1.35
CA GLY A 67 -1.72 16.63 2.72
C GLY A 67 -2.50 15.31 2.85
N GLY A 68 -3.21 14.87 1.81
CA GLY A 68 -3.94 13.59 1.82
C GLY A 68 -4.97 13.52 2.94
N ALA A 69 -5.07 12.36 3.61
CA ALA A 69 -6.08 12.12 4.65
C ALA A 69 -5.98 13.08 5.85
N PHE A 70 -4.78 13.57 6.18
CA PHE A 70 -4.57 14.58 7.21
C PHE A 70 -5.34 15.88 6.90
N LEU A 71 -5.22 16.36 5.65
CA LEU A 71 -5.88 17.59 5.23
C LEU A 71 -7.40 17.39 5.21
N TYR A 72 -7.88 16.27 4.66
CA TYR A 72 -9.32 15.98 4.58
C TYR A 72 -9.96 15.91 5.97
N CYS A 73 -9.28 15.28 6.93
CA CYS A 73 -9.77 15.20 8.32
C CYS A 73 -9.71 16.56 9.03
N THR A 74 -8.68 17.37 8.74
CA THR A 74 -8.55 18.72 9.31
C THR A 74 -9.67 19.64 8.83
N GLU A 75 -10.01 19.59 7.55
CA GLU A 75 -11.12 20.37 6.97
C GLU A 75 -12.48 19.93 7.54
N ALA A 76 -12.71 18.63 7.69
CA ALA A 76 -14.00 18.12 8.15
C ALA A 76 -14.23 18.23 9.67
N PHE A 77 -13.19 18.01 10.49
CA PHE A 77 -13.32 17.85 11.95
C PHE A 77 -12.41 18.79 12.77
N GLY A 78 -11.59 19.61 12.12
CA GLY A 78 -10.68 20.56 12.76
C GLY A 78 -9.31 19.98 13.13
N ALA A 79 -8.48 20.82 13.74
CA ALA A 79 -7.04 20.59 13.87
C ALA A 79 -6.65 19.38 14.77
N ARG A 80 -7.39 19.10 15.85
CA ARG A 80 -7.05 18.01 16.78
C ARG A 80 -7.17 16.61 16.14
N PRO A 81 -8.33 16.23 15.56
CA PRO A 81 -8.44 14.95 14.87
C PRO A 81 -7.54 14.90 13.62
N GLY A 82 -7.40 16.02 12.90
CA GLY A 82 -6.43 16.16 11.82
C GLY A 82 -5.02 15.76 12.25
N PHE A 83 -4.50 16.36 13.33
CA PHE A 83 -3.18 16.04 13.88
C PHE A 83 -2.98 14.55 14.21
N MET A 84 -4.01 13.90 14.79
CA MET A 84 -3.96 12.46 15.07
C MET A 84 -3.83 11.64 13.77
N VAL A 85 -4.62 11.97 12.74
CA VAL A 85 -4.53 11.31 11.43
C VAL A 85 -3.16 11.54 10.79
N GLY A 86 -2.59 12.73 10.93
CA GLY A 86 -1.24 13.04 10.47
C GLY A 86 -0.18 12.11 11.06
N TRP A 87 -0.23 11.89 12.38
CA TRP A 87 0.67 10.93 13.05
C TRP A 87 0.47 9.50 12.56
N VAL A 88 -0.79 9.06 12.40
CA VAL A 88 -1.09 7.72 11.87
C VAL A 88 -0.57 7.57 10.45
N MET A 89 -0.71 8.58 9.58
CA MET A 89 -0.19 8.58 8.21
C MET A 89 1.34 8.43 8.21
N TRP A 90 2.03 9.19 9.06
CA TRP A 90 3.49 9.14 9.15
C TRP A 90 3.98 7.77 9.64
N LEU A 91 3.39 7.25 10.71
CA LEU A 91 3.72 5.91 11.23
C LEU A 91 3.41 4.81 10.21
N SER A 92 2.29 4.92 9.50
CA SER A 92 1.91 3.95 8.45
C SER A 92 2.93 3.94 7.31
N GLY A 93 3.46 5.12 6.93
CA GLY A 93 4.55 5.20 5.95
C GLY A 93 5.82 4.50 6.40
N LEU A 94 6.23 4.68 7.67
CA LEU A 94 7.39 4.00 8.25
C LEU A 94 7.21 2.48 8.29
N ILE A 95 6.05 2.01 8.75
CA ILE A 95 5.72 0.58 8.80
C ILE A 95 5.64 0.02 7.37
N GLY A 96 5.10 0.78 6.43
CA GLY A 96 5.08 0.44 5.00
C GLY A 96 6.50 0.20 4.47
N GLY A 97 7.41 1.15 4.67
CA GLY A 97 8.82 1.02 4.28
C GLY A 97 9.51 -0.20 4.92
N ALA A 98 9.30 -0.40 6.23
CA ALA A 98 9.83 -1.57 6.94
C ALA A 98 9.29 -2.89 6.39
N SER A 99 7.99 -2.96 6.07
CA SER A 99 7.36 -4.17 5.52
C SER A 99 7.85 -4.53 4.13
N VAL A 100 8.22 -3.53 3.30
CA VAL A 100 8.86 -3.76 2.00
C VAL A 100 10.27 -4.32 2.19
N ALA A 101 11.06 -3.77 3.12
CA ALA A 101 12.40 -4.26 3.42
C ALA A 101 12.38 -5.71 3.92
N VAL A 102 11.44 -6.06 4.81
CA VAL A 102 11.25 -7.44 5.29
C VAL A 102 10.85 -8.38 4.15
N GLY A 103 9.89 -7.96 3.31
CA GLY A 103 9.46 -8.77 2.17
C GLY A 103 10.60 -9.06 1.20
N LEU A 104 11.45 -8.06 0.90
CA LEU A 104 12.65 -8.24 0.08
C LEU A 104 13.62 -9.24 0.73
N GLY A 105 13.86 -9.13 2.04
CA GLY A 105 14.72 -10.05 2.78
C GLY A 105 14.25 -11.52 2.70
N GLN A 106 12.94 -11.75 2.79
CA GLN A 106 12.36 -13.09 2.65
C GLN A 106 12.59 -13.68 1.26
N TYR A 107 12.30 -12.91 0.20
CA TYR A 107 12.53 -13.38 -1.17
C TYR A 107 14.01 -13.63 -1.48
N LEU A 108 14.91 -12.76 -1.00
CA LEU A 108 16.35 -12.98 -1.16
C LEU A 108 16.83 -14.24 -0.42
N HIS A 109 16.28 -14.52 0.75
CA HIS A 109 16.60 -15.73 1.51
C HIS A 109 16.13 -17.01 0.79
N GLU A 110 14.90 -17.01 0.27
CA GLU A 110 14.39 -18.11 -0.57
C GLU A 110 15.23 -18.30 -1.84
N LEU A 111 15.59 -17.20 -2.50
CA LEU A 111 16.46 -17.26 -3.67
C LEU A 111 17.83 -17.86 -3.33
N TRP A 112 18.47 -17.40 -2.25
CA TRP A 112 19.77 -17.92 -1.84
C TRP A 112 19.74 -19.42 -1.51
N THR A 113 18.73 -19.86 -0.78
CA THR A 113 18.56 -21.28 -0.41
C THR A 113 18.20 -22.16 -1.61
N SER A 114 17.60 -21.59 -2.66
CA SER A 114 17.29 -22.30 -3.89
C SER A 114 18.50 -22.57 -4.79
N ILE A 115 19.64 -21.91 -4.55
CA ILE A 115 20.88 -22.14 -5.33
C ILE A 115 21.47 -23.50 -4.90
N PRO A 116 21.57 -24.49 -5.81
CA PRO A 116 22.12 -25.79 -5.47
C PRO A 116 23.60 -25.64 -5.05
N ALA A 117 23.98 -26.33 -3.98
CA ALA A 117 25.33 -26.27 -3.38
C ALA A 117 26.47 -26.56 -4.39
N THR A 118 26.16 -27.23 -5.51
CA THR A 118 27.09 -27.52 -6.61
C THR A 118 27.53 -26.29 -7.41
N MET A 119 26.76 -25.19 -7.41
CA MET A 119 27.14 -23.93 -8.09
C MET A 119 27.94 -22.97 -7.18
N VAL A 120 27.88 -23.15 -5.86
CA VAL A 120 28.58 -22.30 -4.88
C VAL A 120 30.03 -22.76 -4.65
N ALA A 121 30.36 -23.99 -5.06
CA ALA A 121 31.67 -24.62 -4.85
C ALA A 121 32.62 -24.55 -6.07
N LEU A 122 32.26 -23.83 -7.13
CA LEU A 122 33.12 -23.51 -8.30
C LEU A 122 33.52 -22.03 -8.26
#